data_AF-A0A8T3A4P8-F1
#
_entry.id   AF-A0A8T3A4P8-F1
#
_cell.length_a   1.000
_cell.length_b   1.000
_cell.length_c   1.000
_cell.angle_alpha   90.00
_cell.angle_beta   90.00
_cell.angle_gamma   90.00
#
_symmetry.space_group_name_H-M   'P 1'
#
loop_
_entity.id
_entity.type
_entity.pdbx_description
1 polymer ?
#
loop_
_entity_poly.entity_id
_entity_poly.type
_entity_poly.pdbx_seq_one_letter_code
_entity_poly.pdbx_strand_id
1 'polypeptide(L)'
;MSIVHSDGEIDGDAISRIQVGWMKWRNASGLLCDRKVPLKLKEIFYKMVVRPAMLYGAECRPLKVKHNIKLSVADMRMLRWMSGFTLRDMIQNEHIREKVGVALVAYKIRVSRLRWFGHIK
;
A
#
# COMPACT_ATOMS: atom_id res chain seq x y z
N MET A 1 20.93 25.50 2.37
CA MET A 1 20.69 25.59 0.92
C MET A 1 20.18 24.26 0.42
N SER A 2 18.94 24.21 -0.07
CA SER A 2 18.27 22.98 -0.50
C SER A 2 18.77 22.56 -1.88
N ILE A 3 19.43 21.41 -1.95
CA ILE A 3 19.83 20.77 -3.21
C ILE A 3 18.61 20.01 -3.75
N VAL A 4 18.18 20.41 -4.94
CA VAL A 4 17.07 19.84 -5.69
C VAL A 4 17.47 18.42 -6.13
N HIS A 5 17.12 17.40 -5.34
CA HIS A 5 17.36 16.01 -5.74
C HIS A 5 16.39 15.61 -6.87
N SER A 6 17.01 15.15 -7.94
CA SER A 6 16.50 14.77 -9.25
C SER A 6 15.25 13.86 -9.21
N ASP A 7 14.21 14.29 -9.91
CA ASP A 7 12.92 13.63 -10.08
C ASP A 7 12.96 12.11 -10.38
N GLY A 8 13.99 11.65 -11.09
CA GLY A 8 14.18 10.23 -11.41
C GLY A 8 14.49 9.34 -10.21
N GLU A 9 15.19 9.86 -9.20
CA GLU A 9 15.57 9.11 -8.00
C GLU A 9 14.35 8.86 -7.09
N ILE A 10 13.45 9.85 -7.01
CA ILE A 10 12.23 9.79 -6.20
C ILE A 10 11.20 8.84 -6.82
N ASP A 11 11.05 8.84 -8.15
CA ASP A 11 10.16 7.87 -8.84
C ASP A 11 10.72 6.45 -8.76
N GLY A 12 12.06 6.29 -8.85
CA GLY A 12 12.74 5.02 -8.64
C GLY A 12 12.51 4.41 -7.25
N ASP A 13 12.58 5.23 -6.20
CA ASP A 13 12.33 4.80 -4.81
C ASP A 13 10.89 4.33 -4.60
N ALA A 14 9.89 5.08 -5.09
CA ALA A 14 8.47 4.69 -4.97
C ALA A 14 8.17 3.37 -5.70
N ILE A 15 8.73 3.18 -6.90
CA ILE A 15 8.59 1.93 -7.66
C ILE A 15 9.27 0.78 -6.93
N SER A 16 10.49 0.98 -6.45
CA SER A 16 11.24 -0.02 -5.68
C SER A 16 10.46 -0.50 -4.45
N ARG A 17 9.85 0.43 -3.69
CA ARG A 17 9.02 0.07 -2.52
C ARG A 17 7.75 -0.69 -2.88
N ILE A 18 7.10 -0.33 -3.98
CA ILE A 18 5.97 -1.12 -4.51
C ILE A 18 6.43 -2.55 -4.83
N GLN A 19 7.62 -2.73 -5.43
CA GLN A 19 8.17 -4.06 -5.72
C GLN A 19 8.45 -4.85 -4.45
N VAL A 20 9.03 -4.22 -3.41
CA VAL A 20 9.25 -4.87 -2.11
C VAL A 20 7.91 -5.32 -1.49
N GLY A 21 6.89 -4.47 -1.55
CA GLY A 21 5.53 -4.81 -1.15
C GLY A 21 4.97 -6.02 -1.89
N TRP A 22 5.12 -6.03 -3.22
CA TRP A 22 4.73 -7.17 -4.06
C TRP A 22 5.49 -8.44 -3.74
N MET A 23 6.78 -8.34 -3.39
CA MET A 23 7.57 -9.50 -3.00
C MET A 23 7.07 -10.09 -1.68
N LYS A 24 6.81 -9.25 -0.66
CA LYS A 24 6.21 -9.69 0.60
C LYS A 24 4.83 -10.31 0.40
N TRP A 25 4.02 -9.72 -0.48
CA TRP A 25 2.72 -10.27 -0.87
C TRP A 25 2.86 -11.65 -1.53
N ARG A 26 3.74 -11.77 -2.54
CA ARG A 26 3.96 -13.00 -3.30
C ARG A 26 4.48 -14.14 -2.44
N ASN A 27 5.37 -13.85 -1.49
CA ASN A 27 5.88 -14.87 -0.57
C ASN A 27 4.78 -15.49 0.31
N ALA A 28 3.70 -14.74 0.56
CA ALA A 28 2.55 -15.22 1.31
C ALA A 28 1.33 -15.52 0.43
N SER A 29 1.50 -15.64 -0.90
CA SER A 29 0.38 -15.86 -1.83
C SER A 29 -0.40 -17.13 -1.52
N GLY A 30 0.25 -18.17 -1.00
CA GLY A 30 -0.43 -19.40 -0.56
C GLY A 30 -1.48 -19.13 0.52
N LEU A 31 -1.17 -18.27 1.50
CA LEU A 31 -2.12 -17.85 2.55
C LEU A 31 -3.16 -16.85 2.00
N LEU A 32 -2.72 -15.92 1.15
CA LEU A 32 -3.53 -14.77 0.76
C LEU A 32 -4.49 -15.07 -0.39
N CYS A 33 -4.14 -16.00 -1.28
CA CYS A 33 -4.98 -16.42 -2.39
C CYS A 33 -5.87 -17.62 -2.04
N ASP A 34 -5.62 -18.34 -0.95
CA ASP A 34 -6.47 -19.45 -0.52
C ASP A 34 -7.84 -18.94 -0.05
N ARG A 35 -8.91 -19.47 -0.65
CA ARG A 35 -10.31 -19.13 -0.31
C ARG A 35 -10.74 -19.65 1.06
N LYS A 36 -10.08 -20.68 1.59
CA LYS A 36 -10.36 -21.26 2.92
C LYS A 36 -9.87 -20.39 4.05
N VAL A 37 -8.90 -19.52 3.78
CA VAL A 37 -8.32 -18.63 4.78
C VAL A 37 -9.28 -17.45 5.04
N PRO A 38 -9.66 -17.19 6.31
CA PRO A 38 -10.55 -16.09 6.64
C PRO A 38 -9.98 -14.74 6.20
N LEU A 39 -10.84 -13.88 5.64
CA LEU A 39 -10.44 -12.55 5.16
C LEU A 39 -9.82 -11.70 6.28
N LYS A 40 -10.25 -11.88 7.53
CA LYS A 40 -9.71 -11.21 8.71
C LYS A 40 -8.22 -11.49 8.92
N LEU A 41 -7.79 -12.73 8.71
CA LEU A 41 -6.37 -13.10 8.84
C LEU A 41 -5.55 -12.45 7.72
N LYS A 42 -6.08 -12.46 6.50
CA LYS A 42 -5.46 -11.81 5.35
C LYS A 42 -5.35 -10.29 5.56
N GLU A 43 -6.38 -9.66 6.12
CA GLU A 43 -6.38 -8.24 6.51
C GLU A 43 -5.24 -7.93 7.49
N ILE A 44 -5.09 -8.73 8.55
CA ILE A 44 -4.04 -8.55 9.55
C ILE A 44 -2.67 -8.66 8.88
N PHE A 45 -2.45 -9.70 8.08
CA PHE A 45 -1.19 -9.88 7.35
C PHE A 45 -0.89 -8.69 6.44
N TYR A 46 -1.89 -8.22 5.68
CA TYR A 46 -1.75 -7.08 4.80
C TYR A 46 -1.33 -5.82 5.57
N LYS A 47 -2.02 -5.51 6.67
CA LYS A 47 -1.73 -4.34 7.51
C LYS A 47 -0.38 -4.39 8.19
N MET A 48 0.10 -5.58 8.57
CA MET A 48 1.32 -5.76 9.36
C MET A 48 2.58 -5.95 8.52
N VAL A 49 2.48 -6.57 7.34
CA VAL A 49 3.66 -6.98 6.57
C VAL A 49 3.76 -6.21 5.25
N VAL A 50 2.68 -6.22 4.47
CA VAL A 50 2.69 -5.75 3.08
C VAL A 50 2.63 -4.24 3.04
N ARG A 51 1.67 -3.66 3.77
CA ARG A 51 1.45 -2.22 3.80
C ARG A 51 2.65 -1.46 4.36
N PRO A 52 3.28 -1.85 5.49
CA PRO A 52 4.48 -1.17 5.97
C PRO A 52 5.65 -1.30 4.99
N ALA A 53 5.84 -2.45 4.35
CA ALA A 53 6.88 -2.64 3.35
C ALA A 53 6.71 -1.71 2.13
N MET A 54 5.47 -1.47 1.70
CA MET A 54 5.15 -0.54 0.61
C MET A 54 5.31 0.94 1.01
N LEU A 55 5.00 1.27 2.26
CA LEU A 55 4.96 2.66 2.75
C LEU A 55 6.27 3.10 3.43
N TYR A 56 7.19 2.19 3.72
CA TYR A 56 8.47 2.53 4.28
C TYR A 56 9.24 3.48 3.32
N GLY A 57 9.67 4.63 3.84
CA GLY A 57 10.31 5.70 3.06
C GLY A 57 9.33 6.74 2.48
N ALA A 58 8.08 6.37 2.22
CA ALA A 58 7.01 7.30 1.80
C ALA A 58 6.60 8.29 2.90
N GLU A 59 6.87 7.95 4.15
CA GLU A 59 6.55 8.74 5.35
C GLU A 59 7.51 9.91 5.56
N CYS A 60 8.78 9.77 5.14
CA CYS A 60 9.85 10.75 5.36
C CYS A 60 10.13 11.64 4.14
N ARG A 61 9.69 11.25 2.95
CA ARG A 61 9.97 11.97 1.69
C ARG A 61 8.72 12.63 1.12
N PRO A 62 8.85 13.79 0.45
CA PRO A 62 7.72 14.41 -0.26
C PRO A 62 7.33 13.55 -1.48
N LEU A 63 6.40 12.62 -1.28
CA LEU A 63 5.78 11.91 -2.40
C LEU A 63 4.91 12.88 -3.21
N LYS A 64 5.14 12.90 -4.52
CA LYS A 64 4.29 13.54 -5.51
C LYS A 64 2.93 12.82 -5.63
N VAL A 65 1.91 13.53 -6.09
CA VAL A 65 0.56 12.98 -6.34
C VAL A 65 0.62 11.73 -7.22
N LYS A 66 1.48 11.72 -8.25
CA LYS A 66 1.69 10.56 -9.14
C LYS A 66 2.12 9.30 -8.38
N HIS A 67 3.00 9.42 -7.39
CA HIS A 67 3.46 8.28 -6.59
C HIS A 67 2.35 7.74 -5.69
N ASN A 68 1.52 8.62 -5.10
CA ASN A 68 0.36 8.20 -4.32
C ASN A 68 -0.67 7.43 -5.16
N ILE A 69 -0.86 7.83 -6.42
CA ILE A 69 -1.72 7.10 -7.35
C ILE A 69 -1.14 5.71 -7.62
N LYS A 70 0.16 5.60 -7.96
CA LYS A 70 0.82 4.30 -8.19
C LYS A 70 0.70 3.37 -6.98
N LEU A 71 0.94 3.88 -5.77
CA LEU A 71 0.77 3.14 -4.51
C LEU A 71 -0.68 2.68 -4.30
N SER A 72 -1.65 3.56 -4.55
CA SER A 72 -3.08 3.24 -4.40
C SER A 72 -3.54 2.19 -5.40
N VAL A 73 -3.03 2.23 -6.64
CA VAL A 73 -3.30 1.21 -7.66
C VAL A 73 -2.72 -0.14 -7.25
N ALA A 74 -1.48 -0.17 -6.76
CA ALA A 74 -0.85 -1.40 -6.28
C ALA A 74 -1.60 -1.99 -5.07
N ASP A 75 -1.94 -1.16 -4.08
CA ASP A 75 -2.74 -1.50 -2.90
C ASP A 75 -4.08 -2.15 -3.30
N MET A 76 -4.88 -1.45 -4.11
CA MET A 76 -6.18 -1.95 -4.56
C MET A 76 -6.08 -3.25 -5.36
N ARG A 77 -5.01 -3.44 -6.15
CA ARG A 77 -4.79 -4.68 -6.89
C ARG A 77 -4.53 -5.86 -5.97
N MET A 78 -3.74 -5.67 -4.91
CA MET A 78 -3.51 -6.71 -3.88
C MET A 78 -4.81 -7.00 -3.10
N LEU A 79 -5.53 -5.96 -2.66
CA LEU A 79 -6.79 -6.09 -1.91
C LEU A 79 -7.89 -6.79 -2.72
N ARG A 80 -7.97 -6.51 -4.01
CA ARG A 80 -8.92 -7.18 -4.90
C ARG A 80 -8.60 -8.67 -5.02
N TRP A 81 -7.31 -9.00 -5.22
CA TRP A 81 -6.88 -10.39 -5.41
C TRP A 81 -7.06 -11.24 -4.14
N MET A 82 -6.73 -10.69 -2.97
CA MET A 82 -6.88 -11.40 -1.68
C MET A 82 -8.34 -11.67 -1.30
N SER A 83 -9.23 -10.79 -1.76
CA SER A 83 -10.68 -10.91 -1.58
C SER A 83 -11.31 -11.89 -2.57
N GLY A 84 -10.53 -12.39 -3.53
CA GLY A 84 -10.99 -13.31 -4.56
C GLY A 84 -11.86 -12.66 -5.63
N PHE A 85 -11.91 -11.33 -5.68
CA PHE A 85 -12.70 -10.60 -6.65
C PHE A 85 -11.94 -10.43 -7.96
N THR A 86 -12.68 -10.57 -9.06
CA THR A 86 -12.20 -10.36 -10.41
C THR A 86 -12.68 -9.00 -10.94
N LEU A 87 -12.27 -8.66 -12.16
CA LEU A 87 -12.81 -7.48 -12.86
C LEU A 87 -14.26 -7.70 -13.31
N ARG A 88 -14.68 -8.96 -13.51
CA ARG A 88 -16.04 -9.31 -13.97
C ARG A 88 -17.10 -9.06 -12.90
N ASP A 89 -16.69 -9.07 -11.63
CA ASP A 89 -17.60 -8.84 -10.51
C ASP A 89 -18.07 -7.36 -10.45
N MET A 90 -17.40 -6.46 -11.18
CA MET A 90 -17.72 -5.02 -11.26
C MET A 90 -17.86 -4.33 -9.89
N ILE A 91 -17.22 -4.87 -8.86
CA ILE A 91 -17.28 -4.36 -7.50
C ILE A 91 -16.44 -3.09 -7.39
N GLN A 92 -17.05 -2.05 -6.80
CA GLN A 92 -16.41 -0.78 -6.50
C GLN A 92 -15.26 -0.93 -5.50
N ASN A 93 -14.25 -0.08 -5.65
CA ASN A 93 -13.04 -0.14 -4.82
C ASN A 93 -13.33 0.21 -3.34
N GLU A 94 -14.34 1.04 -3.10
CA GLU A 94 -14.89 1.40 -1.79
C GLU A 94 -15.37 0.14 -1.06
N HIS A 95 -16.21 -0.67 -1.72
CA HIS A 95 -16.77 -1.88 -1.13
C HIS A 95 -15.71 -2.94 -0.82
N ILE A 96 -14.70 -3.09 -1.67
CA ILE A 96 -13.56 -3.99 -1.39
C ILE A 96 -12.83 -3.54 -0.13
N ARG A 97 -12.55 -2.24 0.02
CA ARG A 97 -11.85 -1.70 1.19
C ARG A 97 -12.66 -1.87 2.47
N GLU A 98 -13.96 -1.64 2.40
CA GLU A 98 -14.89 -1.85 3.51
C GLU A 98 -14.91 -3.33 3.93
N LYS A 99 -15.06 -4.24 2.96
CA LYS A 99 -15.08 -5.69 3.21
C LYS A 99 -13.78 -6.22 3.82
N VAL A 100 -12.63 -5.70 3.38
CA VAL A 100 -11.32 -6.08 3.95
C VAL A 100 -11.02 -5.30 5.24
N GLY A 101 -11.71 -4.21 5.53
CA GLY A 101 -11.45 -3.37 6.71
C GLY A 101 -10.17 -2.54 6.63
N VAL A 102 -9.72 -2.19 5.42
CA VAL A 102 -8.44 -1.49 5.18
C VAL A 102 -8.69 -0.04 4.77
N ALA A 103 -8.20 0.91 5.58
CA ALA A 103 -8.25 2.34 5.25
C ALA A 103 -7.40 2.68 4.02
N LEU A 104 -7.77 3.72 3.28
CA LEU A 104 -7.08 4.19 2.07
C LEU A 104 -5.58 4.43 2.33
N VAL A 105 -4.71 3.99 1.41
CA VAL A 105 -3.27 4.21 1.50
C VAL A 105 -2.90 5.69 1.62
N ALA A 106 -3.51 6.58 0.83
CA ALA A 106 -3.20 8.01 0.92
C ALA A 106 -3.55 8.61 2.30
N TYR A 107 -4.60 8.11 2.98
CA TYR A 107 -4.93 8.54 4.33
C TYR A 107 -3.83 8.14 5.32
N LYS A 108 -3.30 6.92 5.24
CA LYS A 108 -2.18 6.49 6.09
C LYS A 108 -0.90 7.27 5.81
N ILE A 109 -0.56 7.53 4.55
CA ILE A 109 0.59 8.38 4.20
C ILE A 109 0.45 9.76 4.85
N ARG A 110 -0.73 10.38 4.79
CA ARG A 110 -1.01 11.67 5.43
C ARG A 110 -0.84 11.59 6.96
N VAL A 111 -1.41 10.57 7.60
CA VAL A 111 -1.30 10.38 9.06
C VAL A 111 0.15 10.15 9.49
N SER A 112 0.90 9.31 8.77
CA SER A 112 2.31 9.05 9.08
C SER A 112 3.17 10.31 8.96
N ARG A 113 2.92 11.14 7.95
CA ARG A 113 3.59 12.46 7.83
C ARG A 113 3.31 13.35 9.02
N LEU A 114 2.04 13.46 9.43
CA LEU A 114 1.66 14.28 10.59
C LEU A 114 2.32 13.79 11.88
N ARG A 115 2.44 12.46 12.07
CA ARG A 115 3.17 11.88 13.21
C ARG A 115 4.64 12.25 13.18
N TRP A 116 5.28 12.16 12.02
CA TRP A 116 6.68 12.53 11.87
C TRP A 116 6.89 14.03 12.19
N PHE A 117 6.08 14.94 11.64
CA PHE A 117 6.16 16.36 12.01
C PHE A 117 5.98 16.62 13.53
N GLY A 118 5.18 15.81 14.22
CA GLY A 118 5.03 15.89 15.67
C GLY A 118 6.23 15.41 16.49
N HIS A 119 7.12 14.60 15.92
CA HIS A 119 8.33 14.09 16.58
C HIS A 119 9.57 14.99 16.34
N ILE A 120 9.55 15.92 15.36
CA ILE A 120 10.63 16.90 15.11
C ILE A 120 10.43 18.14 16.00
N LYS A 121 10.35 17.96 17.32
CA LYS A 121 10.28 19.06 18.27
C LYS A 121 11.42 18.97 19.26
#